data_AF-A0A2V9ZGW6-F1
#
_entry.id   AF-A0A2V9ZGW6-F1
#
_cell.length_a   1.000
_cell.length_b   1.000
_cell.length_c   1.000
_cell.angle_alpha   90.00
_cell.angle_beta   90.00
_cell.angle_gamma   90.00
#
_symmetry.space_group_name_H-M   'P 1'
#
loop_
_entity.id
_entity.type
_entity.pdbx_description
1 polymer ?
#
loop_
_entity_poly.entity_id
_entity_poly.type
_entity_poly.pdbx_seq_one_letter_code
_entity_poly.pdbx_strand_id
1 'polypeptide(L)'
;MRMLLDTFSQTLRTLWAHKLRSFLTMFGIAWGVGSLLLLIGVGEGFRNGNRKQLETFGKNIIFFFGGRAPAVEGSFNAMKWFNLTYDDYLAIRSESKLAIHVSPLIARDDIRAVSDYTSTNGQVSGV
;
A
#
# COMPACT_ATOMS: atom_id res chain seq x y z
N MET A 1 33.77 35.39 -29.82
CA MET A 1 32.74 35.84 -28.85
C MET A 1 31.53 36.49 -29.51
N ARG A 2 31.70 37.49 -30.40
CA ARG A 2 30.57 38.20 -31.08
C ARG A 2 29.67 37.29 -31.93
N MET A 3 30.29 36.40 -32.71
CA MET A 3 29.56 35.47 -33.60
C MET A 3 28.51 34.62 -32.86
N LEU A 4 28.79 34.14 -31.64
CA LEU A 4 27.82 33.36 -30.86
C LEU A 4 26.64 34.20 -30.37
N LEU A 5 26.89 35.46 -30.00
CA LEU A 5 25.84 36.39 -29.59
C LEU A 5 24.93 36.76 -30.78
N ASP A 6 25.51 36.94 -31.96
CA ASP A 6 24.77 37.24 -33.18
C ASP A 6 23.90 36.05 -33.60
N THR A 7 24.43 34.82 -33.56
CA THR A 7 23.65 33.60 -33.83
C THR A 7 22.51 33.44 -32.81
N PHE A 8 22.77 33.64 -31.52
CA PHE A 8 21.75 33.55 -30.48
C PHE A 8 20.64 34.59 -30.66
N SER A 9 21.02 35.83 -30.98
CA SER A 9 20.08 36.93 -31.28
C SER A 9 19.21 36.62 -32.50
N GLN A 10 19.79 36.09 -33.58
CA GLN A 10 19.06 35.68 -34.78
C GLN A 10 18.09 34.53 -34.50
N THR A 11 18.49 33.52 -33.74
CA THR A 11 17.61 32.42 -33.34
C THR A 11 16.44 32.93 -32.50
N LEU A 12 16.69 33.82 -31.53
CA LEU A 12 15.64 34.37 -30.67
C LEU A 12 14.62 35.19 -31.48
N ARG A 13 15.10 36.01 -32.42
CA ARG A 13 14.25 36.78 -33.33
C ARG A 13 13.39 35.89 -34.21
N THR A 14 13.94 34.75 -34.66
CA THR A 14 13.22 33.75 -35.46
C THR A 14 12.15 33.02 -34.65
N LEU A 15 12.43 32.68 -33.38
CA LEU A 15 11.44 32.11 -32.46
C LEU A 15 10.28 33.09 -32.20
N TRP A 16 10.57 34.38 -32.09
CA TRP A 16 9.56 35.44 -31.96
C TRP A 16 8.73 35.69 -33.23
N ALA A 17 9.27 35.40 -34.41
CA ALA A 17 8.51 35.47 -35.66
C ALA A 17 7.46 34.34 -35.77
N HIS A 18 7.73 33.17 -35.15
CA HIS A 18 6.86 32.00 -35.17
C HIS A 18 6.29 31.65 -33.78
N LYS A 19 5.68 32.64 -33.12
CA LYS A 19 5.19 32.56 -31.72
C LYS A 19 4.39 31.31 -31.42
N LEU A 20 3.41 30.95 -32.26
CA LEU A 20 2.53 29.81 -32.00
C LEU A 20 3.29 28.47 -32.08
N ARG A 21 4.12 28.29 -33.11
CA ARG A 21 4.88 27.05 -33.32
C ARG A 21 5.90 26.86 -32.19
N SER A 22 6.66 27.91 -31.87
CA SER A 22 7.65 27.87 -30.79
C SER A 22 7.01 27.69 -29.42
N PHE A 23 5.85 28.28 -29.18
CA PHE A 23 5.10 28.08 -27.93
C PHE A 23 4.63 26.64 -27.78
N LEU A 24 4.00 26.05 -28.80
CA LEU A 24 3.47 24.69 -28.72
C LEU A 24 4.56 23.63 -28.53
N THR A 25 5.74 23.79 -29.16
CA THR A 25 6.85 22.85 -28.98
C THR A 25 7.47 22.95 -27.58
N MET A 26 7.68 24.18 -27.07
CA MET A 26 8.18 24.38 -25.71
C MET A 26 7.16 23.90 -24.67
N PHE A 27 5.88 24.17 -24.87
CA PHE A 27 4.80 23.71 -24.01
C PHE A 27 4.74 22.18 -23.97
N GLY A 28 4.83 21.51 -25.12
CA GLY A 28 4.82 20.04 -25.18
C GLY A 28 5.96 19.42 -24.38
N ILE A 29 7.18 19.96 -24.48
CA ILE A 29 8.34 19.48 -23.73
C ILE A 29 8.14 19.75 -22.22
N ALA A 30 7.74 20.97 -21.85
CA ALA A 30 7.52 21.35 -20.45
C ALA A 30 6.43 20.50 -19.80
N TRP A 31 5.32 20.27 -20.49
CA TRP A 31 4.22 19.43 -20.01
C TRP A 31 4.63 17.96 -19.92
N GLY A 32 5.40 17.45 -20.89
CA GLY A 32 5.89 16.07 -20.88
C GLY A 32 6.84 15.79 -19.70
N VAL A 33 7.76 16.71 -19.41
CA VAL A 33 8.65 16.58 -18.23
C VAL A 33 7.86 16.77 -16.94
N GLY A 34 6.93 17.72 -16.91
CA GLY A 34 6.09 17.99 -15.74
C GLY A 34 5.24 16.78 -15.33
N SER A 35 4.56 16.15 -16.29
CA SER A 35 3.72 14.98 -16.03
C SER A 35 4.52 13.78 -15.56
N LEU A 36 5.72 13.56 -16.12
CA LEU A 36 6.64 12.51 -15.67
C LEU A 36 7.07 12.72 -14.21
N LEU A 37 7.50 13.94 -13.86
CA LEU A 37 7.91 14.27 -12.50
C LEU A 37 6.77 14.13 -11.50
N LEU A 38 5.56 14.55 -11.87
CA LEU A 38 4.37 14.38 -11.03
C LEU A 38 4.09 12.89 -10.78
N LEU A 39 4.10 12.06 -11.82
CA LEU A 39 3.85 10.63 -11.68
C LEU A 39 4.89 9.96 -10.76
N ILE A 40 6.18 10.27 -10.96
CA ILE A 40 7.26 9.74 -10.12
C ILE A 40 7.11 10.20 -8.67
N GLY A 41 6.83 11.49 -8.47
CA GLY A 41 6.64 12.06 -7.13
C GLY A 41 5.48 11.40 -6.38
N VAL A 42 4.34 11.20 -7.06
CA VAL A 42 3.18 10.51 -6.48
C VAL A 42 3.49 9.04 -6.23
N GLY A 43 4.12 8.34 -7.17
CA GLY A 43 4.47 6.92 -7.04
C GLY A 43 5.42 6.65 -5.88
N GLU A 44 6.49 7.43 -5.78
CA GLU A 44 7.47 7.32 -4.68
C GLU A 44 6.88 7.75 -3.35
N GLY A 45 6.07 8.81 -3.34
CA GLY A 45 5.35 9.27 -2.15
C GLY A 45 4.41 8.19 -1.61
N PHE A 46 3.62 7.56 -2.50
CA PHE A 46 2.73 6.47 -2.15
C PHE A 46 3.50 5.26 -1.63
N ARG A 47 4.57 4.85 -2.30
CA ARG A 47 5.42 3.73 -1.87
C ARG A 47 6.01 3.97 -0.48
N ASN A 48 6.55 5.16 -0.24
CA ASN A 48 7.12 5.52 1.05
C ASN A 48 6.05 5.63 2.15
N GLY A 49 4.88 6.20 1.84
CA GLY A 49 3.76 6.30 2.77
C GLY A 49 3.26 4.91 3.20
N ASN A 50 3.05 4.00 2.24
CA ASN A 50 2.65 2.62 2.54
C ASN A 50 3.73 1.90 3.33
N ARG A 51 5.01 2.03 2.96
CA ARG A 51 6.11 1.44 3.72
C ARG A 51 6.10 1.91 5.17
N LYS A 52 5.91 3.21 5.43
CA LYS A 52 5.88 3.76 6.80
C LYS A 52 4.69 3.24 7.61
N GLN A 53 3.51 3.11 6.98
CA GLN A 53 2.35 2.49 7.63
C GLN A 53 2.60 1.01 7.94
N LEU A 54 3.15 0.25 6.99
CA LEU A 54 3.50 -1.15 7.19
C LEU A 54 4.57 -1.34 8.27
N GLU A 55 5.58 -0.45 8.31
CA GLU A 55 6.60 -0.45 9.37
C GLU A 55 6.02 -0.20 10.76
N THR A 56 4.85 0.46 10.88
CA THR A 56 4.17 0.67 12.17
C THR A 56 3.64 -0.64 12.75
N PHE A 57 3.25 -1.61 11.91
CA PHE A 57 2.88 -2.95 12.37
C PHE A 57 4.10 -3.78 12.79
N GLY A 58 5.31 -3.39 12.38
CA GLY A 58 6.56 -4.11 12.64
C GLY A 58 7.10 -4.84 11.41
N LYS A 59 8.35 -5.29 11.51
CA LYS A 59 9.01 -6.08 10.46
C LYS A 59 8.84 -7.56 10.77
N ASN A 60 8.57 -8.38 9.75
CA ASN A 60 8.45 -9.85 9.85
C ASN A 60 7.27 -10.34 10.72
N ILE A 61 6.12 -9.71 10.57
CA ILE A 61 4.87 -10.16 11.21
C ILE A 61 4.10 -11.10 10.27
N ILE A 62 3.45 -12.10 10.85
CA ILE A 62 2.51 -12.97 10.14
C ILE A 62 1.22 -12.97 10.93
N PHE A 63 0.12 -12.60 10.28
CA PHE A 63 -1.21 -12.78 10.83
C PHE A 63 -1.76 -14.12 10.39
N PHE A 64 -2.23 -14.91 11.35
CA PHE A 64 -2.83 -16.21 11.09
C PHE A 64 -4.28 -16.19 11.54
N PHE A 65 -5.18 -16.44 10.60
CA PHE A 65 -6.61 -16.46 10.86
C PHE A 65 -7.17 -17.83 10.48
N GLY A 66 -8.09 -18.33 11.28
CA GLY A 66 -8.87 -19.51 10.93
C GLY A 66 -9.89 -19.19 9.84
N GLY A 67 -10.65 -20.21 9.44
CA GLY A 67 -11.72 -20.06 8.47
C GLY A 67 -11.70 -21.15 7.42
N ARG A 68 -12.31 -20.86 6.27
CA ARG A 68 -12.42 -21.81 5.17
C ARG A 68 -11.24 -21.65 4.23
N ALA A 69 -10.49 -22.72 4.02
CA ALA A 69 -9.42 -22.68 3.02
C ALA A 69 -10.00 -22.38 1.63
N PRO A 70 -9.37 -21.48 0.85
CA PRO A 70 -9.83 -21.14 -0.49
C PRO A 70 -9.89 -22.39 -1.37
N ALA A 71 -10.87 -22.43 -2.28
CA ALA A 71 -10.99 -23.51 -3.23
C ALA A 71 -9.85 -23.38 -4.25
N VAL A 72 -8.84 -24.24 -4.12
CA VAL A 72 -7.72 -24.33 -5.05
C VAL A 72 -7.86 -25.65 -5.81
N GLU A 73 -7.91 -25.56 -7.14
CA GLU A 73 -7.97 -26.72 -8.02
C GLU A 73 -6.79 -27.66 -7.76
N GLY A 74 -7.07 -28.95 -7.52
CA GLY A 74 -6.05 -29.95 -7.18
C GLY A 74 -5.63 -30.01 -5.71
N SER A 75 -6.19 -29.18 -4.81
CA SER A 75 -5.93 -29.27 -3.37
C SER A 75 -6.95 -30.15 -2.65
N PHE A 76 -6.49 -31.24 -2.02
CA PHE A 76 -7.32 -32.07 -1.14
C PHE A 76 -7.81 -31.35 0.12
N ASN A 77 -7.22 -30.21 0.45
CA ASN A 77 -7.63 -29.36 1.58
C ASN A 77 -8.55 -28.19 1.15
N ALA A 78 -8.92 -28.13 -0.14
CA ALA A 78 -9.90 -27.17 -0.61
C ALA A 78 -11.19 -27.30 0.21
N MET A 79 -11.79 -26.16 0.57
CA MET A 79 -13.09 -26.11 1.23
C MET A 79 -13.13 -26.59 2.71
N LYS A 80 -12.02 -27.08 3.27
CA LYS A 80 -11.93 -27.52 4.68
C LYS A 80 -11.97 -26.33 5.63
N TRP A 81 -12.67 -26.50 6.74
CA TRP A 81 -12.70 -25.54 7.85
C TRP A 81 -11.49 -25.76 8.76
N PHE A 82 -10.72 -24.70 8.97
CA PHE A 82 -9.62 -24.64 9.92
C PHE A 82 -10.06 -23.80 11.11
N ASN A 83 -10.29 -24.45 12.25
CA ASN A 83 -10.59 -23.77 13.50
C ASN A 83 -9.30 -23.64 14.30
N LEU A 84 -8.86 -22.41 14.56
CA LEU A 84 -7.69 -22.17 15.40
C LEU A 84 -8.08 -22.30 16.86
N THR A 85 -7.33 -23.12 17.58
CA THR A 85 -7.50 -23.34 19.00
C THR A 85 -6.34 -22.75 19.79
N TYR A 86 -6.52 -22.62 21.10
CA TYR A 86 -5.45 -22.15 21.98
C TYR A 86 -4.27 -23.16 22.04
N ASP A 87 -4.55 -24.45 21.84
CA ASP A 87 -3.51 -25.48 21.80
C ASP A 87 -2.58 -25.30 20.58
N ASP A 88 -3.12 -24.87 19.43
CA ASP A 88 -2.31 -24.54 18.25
C ASP A 88 -1.34 -23.39 18.54
N TYR A 89 -1.79 -22.38 19.30
CA TYR A 89 -0.91 -21.29 19.76
C TYR A 89 0.23 -21.82 20.65
N LEU A 90 -0.07 -22.70 21.61
CA LEU A 90 0.93 -23.30 22.48
C LEU A 90 1.94 -24.13 21.69
N ALA A 91 1.47 -24.93 20.74
CA ALA A 91 2.32 -25.74 19.87
C ALA A 91 3.26 -24.87 19.01
N ILE A 92 2.73 -23.81 18.39
CA ILE A 92 3.54 -22.87 17.61
C ILE A 92 4.59 -22.20 18.51
N ARG A 93 4.20 -21.79 19.72
CA ARG A 93 5.12 -21.16 20.68
C ARG A 93 6.23 -22.10 21.14
N SER A 94 5.98 -23.41 21.27
CA SER A 94 6.98 -24.38 21.72
C SER A 94 7.84 -24.95 20.61
N GLU A 95 7.27 -25.18 19.42
CA GLU A 95 7.93 -25.90 18.33
C GLU A 95 8.60 -24.97 17.32
N SER A 96 8.12 -23.73 17.17
CA SER A 96 8.66 -22.81 16.19
C SER A 96 10.03 -22.28 16.61
N LYS A 97 11.04 -22.54 15.78
CA LYS A 97 12.40 -21.98 15.95
C LYS A 97 12.53 -20.56 15.41
N LEU A 98 11.58 -20.11 14.58
CA LEU A 98 11.64 -18.84 13.85
C LEU A 98 10.76 -17.76 14.48
N ALA A 99 9.69 -18.15 15.17
CA ALA A 99 8.78 -17.22 15.82
C ALA A 99 9.31 -16.81 17.19
N ILE A 100 9.84 -15.59 17.30
CA ILE A 100 10.39 -15.04 18.56
C ILE A 100 9.25 -14.61 19.50
N HIS A 101 8.20 -14.01 18.93
CA HIS A 101 7.02 -13.55 19.65
C HIS A 101 5.77 -14.11 18.98
N VAL A 102 4.91 -14.71 19.79
CA VAL A 102 3.62 -15.25 19.35
C VAL A 102 2.57 -14.70 20.31
N SER A 103 1.51 -14.13 19.76
CA SER A 103 0.39 -13.58 20.52
C SER A 103 -0.89 -14.24 20.01
N PRO A 104 -1.69 -14.87 20.89
CA PRO A 104 -3.04 -15.25 20.51
C PRO A 104 -3.87 -13.97 20.35
N LEU A 105 -4.86 -14.00 19.47
CA LEU A 105 -5.86 -12.95 19.35
C LEU A 105 -7.22 -13.61 19.27
N ILE A 106 -8.08 -13.29 20.21
CA ILE A 106 -9.44 -13.79 20.27
C ILE A 106 -10.35 -12.63 19.87
N ALA A 107 -11.08 -12.80 18.78
CA ALA A 107 -12.14 -11.90 18.35
C ALA A 107 -13.49 -12.59 18.55
N ARG A 108 -14.38 -11.95 19.30
CA ARG A 108 -15.74 -12.42 19.59
C ARG A 108 -16.73 -11.40 19.08
N ASP A 109 -17.59 -11.83 18.17
CA ASP A 109 -18.63 -11.00 17.54
C ASP A 109 -20.03 -11.31 18.11
N ASP A 110 -20.12 -12.30 18.98
CA ASP A 110 -21.36 -12.83 19.56
C ASP A 110 -21.70 -12.18 20.92
N ILE A 111 -20.99 -11.12 21.30
CA ILE A 111 -21.24 -10.43 22.56
C ILE A 111 -22.42 -9.48 22.40
N ARG A 112 -23.47 -9.75 23.17
CA ARG A 112 -24.68 -8.94 23.24
C ARG A 112 -24.73 -8.18 24.55
N ALA A 113 -24.77 -6.86 24.46
CA ALA A 113 -24.98 -5.98 25.59
C ALA A 113 -26.46 -5.55 25.61
N VAL A 114 -27.14 -5.83 26.71
CA VAL A 114 -28.55 -5.47 26.90
C VAL A 114 -28.64 -4.51 28.10
N SER A 115 -29.35 -3.41 27.91
CA SER A 115 -29.73 -2.44 28.94
C SER A 115 -31.25 -2.29 28.97
N ASP A 116 -31.78 -1.67 30.02
CA ASP A 116 -33.23 -1.45 30.18
C ASP A 116 -33.87 -0.64 29.03
N TYR A 117 -33.07 0.10 28.26
CA TYR A 117 -33.53 0.97 27.17
C TYR A 117 -33.08 0.52 25.77
N THR A 118 -32.05 -0.33 25.66
CA THR A 118 -31.52 -0.75 24.35
C THR A 118 -30.72 -2.06 24.42
N SER A 119 -30.70 -2.81 23.32
CA SER A 119 -29.75 -3.92 23.13
C SER A 119 -28.84 -3.64 21.94
N THR A 120 -27.54 -3.81 22.13
CA THR A 120 -26.54 -3.69 21.07
C THR A 120 -25.68 -4.94 21.01
N ASN A 121 -25.12 -5.22 19.83
CA ASN A 121 -24.11 -6.25 19.66
C ASN A 121 -22.77 -5.54 19.42
N GLY A 122 -21.70 -6.09 19.98
CA GLY A 122 -20.36 -5.54 19.85
C GLY A 122 -19.33 -6.61 19.54
N GLN A 123 -18.32 -6.24 18.76
CA GLN A 123 -17.13 -7.05 18.61
C GLN A 123 -16.16 -6.73 19.74
N VAL A 124 -15.72 -7.75 20.47
CA VAL A 124 -14.63 -7.64 21.44
C VAL A 124 -13.46 -8.44 20.94
N SER A 125 -12.33 -7.77 20.77
CA SER A 125 -11.05 -8.40 20.46
C SER A 125 -10.09 -8.21 21.63
N GLY A 126 -9.36 -9.27 21.97
CA GLY A 126 -8.38 -9.28 23.04
C GLY A 126 -7.23 -10.23 22.74
N VAL A 127 -6.11 -10.01 23.44
CA VAL A 127 -4.91 -10.85 23.42
C VAL A 127 -4.88 -11.69 24.68
#